data_AF-A0A453FFN8-F1
#
_entry.id   AF-A0A453FFN8-F1
#
_cell.length_a   1.000
_cell.length_b   1.000
_cell.length_c   1.000
_cell.angle_alpha   90.00
_cell.angle_beta   90.00
_cell.angle_gamma   90.00
#
_symmetry.space_group_name_H-M   'P 1'
#
loop_
_entity.id
_entity.type
_entity.pdbx_description
1 polymer ?
#
loop_
_entity_poly.entity_id
_entity_poly.type
_entity_poly.pdbx_seq_one_letter_code
_entity_poly.pdbx_strand_id
1 'polypeptide(L)'
;IDCGSMYETPGSSGASHLLERMSFKSTTNRSHLRLVREVESIGGNVSAIATREQMCYTYDAFRAYVPDMVEVLIDSVRNPTFLDWEVKEQLEEIKAEIAEFSANPQGLLLEALHSAGYTGALANPLIAPEPAIHKLDSSILKEFIAENYTAPRMVLAASGVEHDVLVSIAEPLLSDLPAVKRPEEPKSVYVGGDYRCQADCQ
;
A
#
# COMPACT_ATOMS: atom_id res chain seq x y z
N ILE A 1 4.43 6.92 -2.59
CA ILE A 1 5.59 6.42 -1.81
C ILE A 1 6.31 5.45 -2.71
N ASP A 2 7.59 5.66 -2.98
CA ASP A 2 8.43 4.69 -3.70
C ASP A 2 8.60 3.47 -2.80
N CYS A 3 7.73 2.48 -2.91
CA CYS A 3 7.62 1.25 -2.10
C CYS A 3 6.59 0.34 -2.79
N GLY A 4 6.68 -0.97 -2.65
CA GLY A 4 5.77 -1.91 -3.30
C GLY A 4 6.32 -3.33 -3.24
N SER A 5 5.74 -4.24 -4.02
CA SER A 5 6.14 -5.66 -3.96
C SER A 5 7.60 -5.91 -4.35
N MET A 6 8.24 -5.00 -5.10
CA MET A 6 9.68 -5.11 -5.41
C MET A 6 10.56 -4.99 -4.16
N TYR A 7 10.09 -4.32 -3.12
CA TYR A 7 10.80 -4.13 -1.85
C TYR A 7 10.45 -5.20 -0.81
N GLU A 8 9.60 -6.16 -1.17
CA GLU A 8 9.27 -7.29 -0.30
C GLU A 8 10.42 -8.29 -0.23
N THR A 9 10.55 -8.89 0.95
CA THR A 9 11.43 -10.02 1.21
C THR A 9 10.58 -11.30 1.25
N PRO A 10 11.19 -12.50 1.20
CA PRO A 10 10.44 -13.74 1.39
C PRO A 10 9.65 -13.82 2.71
N GLY A 11 10.04 -13.05 3.73
CA GLY A 11 9.32 -12.95 5.00
C GLY A 11 8.15 -11.95 4.99
N SER A 12 8.19 -10.95 4.11
CA SER A 12 7.16 -9.91 3.97
C SER A 12 6.36 -10.02 2.67
N SER A 13 6.38 -11.18 2.02
CA SER A 13 5.67 -11.40 0.76
C SER A 13 4.16 -11.18 0.94
N GLY A 14 3.59 -10.26 0.17
CA GLY A 14 2.19 -9.83 0.29
C GLY A 14 1.96 -8.67 1.26
N ALA A 15 2.99 -8.12 1.90
CA ALA A 15 2.85 -6.97 2.79
C ALA A 15 2.29 -5.74 2.07
N SER A 16 2.69 -5.49 0.82
CA SER A 16 2.20 -4.33 0.05
C SER A 16 0.69 -4.42 -0.21
N HIS A 17 0.22 -5.61 -0.59
CA HIS A 17 -1.21 -5.88 -0.81
C HIS A 17 -2.01 -5.72 0.49
N LEU A 18 -1.50 -6.26 1.60
CA LEU A 18 -2.16 -6.11 2.90
C LEU A 18 -2.14 -4.65 3.39
N LEU A 19 -1.07 -3.90 3.15
CA LEU A 19 -0.99 -2.48 3.48
C LEU A 19 -1.99 -1.64 2.70
N GLU A 20 -2.24 -1.95 1.43
CA GLU A 20 -3.30 -1.33 0.65
C GLU A 20 -4.66 -1.51 1.33
N ARG A 21 -5.01 -2.74 1.74
CA ARG A 21 -6.28 -3.05 2.42
C ARG A 21 -6.36 -2.46 3.84
N MET A 22 -5.22 -2.36 4.51
CA MET A 22 -5.10 -1.72 5.82
C MET A 22 -4.99 -0.18 5.76
N SER A 23 -5.02 0.40 4.56
CA SER A 23 -5.00 1.85 4.38
C SER A 23 -6.28 2.48 4.94
N PHE A 24 -6.15 3.65 5.58
CA PHE A 24 -7.28 4.38 6.18
C PHE A 24 -8.08 3.58 7.25
N LYS A 25 -7.45 2.57 7.87
CA LYS A 25 -7.98 1.89 9.07
C LYS A 25 -7.59 2.67 10.34
N SER A 26 -7.57 2.03 11.51
CA SER A 26 -7.23 2.70 12.76
C SER A 26 -5.79 3.24 12.75
N THR A 27 -5.62 4.48 13.20
CA THR A 27 -4.31 5.12 13.43
C THR A 27 -4.03 5.20 14.93
N THR A 28 -2.90 5.74 15.34
CA THR A 28 -2.65 5.99 16.78
C THR A 28 -3.54 7.10 17.33
N ASN A 29 -4.01 8.00 16.47
CA ASN A 29 -4.77 9.20 16.84
C ASN A 29 -6.28 9.07 16.58
N ARG A 30 -6.68 8.18 15.67
CA ARG A 30 -8.07 8.01 15.20
C ARG A 30 -8.45 6.53 15.18
N SER A 31 -9.64 6.22 15.68
CA SER A 31 -10.24 4.91 15.38
C SER A 31 -10.71 4.87 13.93
N HIS A 32 -10.78 3.67 13.34
CA HIS A 32 -11.32 3.48 12.00
C HIS A 32 -12.71 4.12 11.83
N LEU A 33 -13.61 3.95 12.81
CA LEU A 33 -14.94 4.59 12.79
C LEU A 33 -14.86 6.13 12.74
N ARG A 34 -13.95 6.73 13.50
CA ARG A 34 -13.76 8.18 13.50
C ARG A 34 -13.25 8.67 12.15
N LEU A 35 -12.26 7.98 11.59
CA LEU A 35 -11.69 8.30 10.28
C LEU A 35 -12.77 8.27 9.19
N VAL A 36 -13.54 7.17 9.12
CA VAL A 36 -14.65 7.05 8.14
C VAL A 36 -15.66 8.17 8.30
N ARG A 37 -16.03 8.54 9.53
CA ARG A 37 -16.97 9.64 9.77
C ARG A 37 -16.41 11.02 9.38
N GLU A 38 -15.14 11.28 9.65
CA GLU A 38 -14.47 12.51 9.22
C GLU A 38 -14.50 12.61 7.69
N VAL A 39 -14.13 11.53 6.99
CA VAL A 39 -14.14 11.48 5.52
C VAL A 39 -15.54 11.68 4.94
N GLU A 40 -16.54 10.94 5.43
CA GLU A 40 -17.93 11.06 4.97
C GLU A 40 -18.52 12.45 5.24
N SER A 41 -18.19 13.07 6.38
CA SER A 41 -18.79 14.34 6.79
C SER A 41 -18.44 15.50 5.86
N ILE A 42 -17.27 15.45 5.22
CA ILE A 42 -16.81 16.45 4.26
C ILE A 42 -17.11 16.04 2.80
N GLY A 43 -17.77 14.91 2.59
CA GLY A 43 -18.00 14.32 1.27
C GLY A 43 -16.71 13.87 0.58
N GLY A 44 -15.73 13.45 1.37
CA GLY A 44 -14.43 12.99 0.88
C GLY A 44 -14.47 11.56 0.36
N ASN A 45 -13.53 11.23 -0.51
CA ASN A 45 -13.26 9.86 -0.94
C ASN A 45 -11.78 9.55 -0.73
N VAL A 46 -11.50 8.40 -0.11
CA VAL A 46 -10.14 7.93 0.15
C VAL A 46 -9.91 6.61 -0.57
N SER A 47 -8.72 6.45 -1.13
CA SER A 47 -8.32 5.22 -1.78
C SER A 47 -6.82 5.01 -1.66
N ALA A 48 -6.41 3.75 -1.69
CA ALA A 48 -5.02 3.35 -1.74
C ALA A 48 -4.83 2.36 -2.88
N ILE A 49 -3.65 2.38 -3.50
CA ILE A 49 -3.27 1.48 -4.58
C ILE A 49 -1.85 1.03 -4.31
N ALA A 50 -1.64 -0.29 -4.23
CA ALA A 50 -0.32 -0.89 -4.27
C ALA A 50 0.07 -1.27 -5.70
N THR A 51 1.31 -0.97 -6.07
CA THR A 51 1.92 -1.49 -7.29
C THR A 51 3.25 -2.15 -6.94
N ARG A 52 3.96 -2.65 -7.95
CA ARG A 52 5.29 -3.26 -7.75
C ARG A 52 6.32 -2.25 -7.23
N GLU A 53 6.23 -1.00 -7.67
CA GLU A 53 7.26 0.02 -7.43
C GLU A 53 6.79 1.17 -6.52
N GLN A 54 5.48 1.42 -6.47
CA GLN A 54 4.91 2.53 -5.72
C GLN A 54 3.61 2.18 -5.00
N MET A 55 3.46 2.74 -3.80
CA MET A 55 2.22 2.79 -3.03
C MET A 55 1.65 4.20 -3.13
N CYS A 56 0.40 4.32 -3.56
CA CYS A 56 -0.28 5.60 -3.70
C CYS A 56 -1.46 5.66 -2.73
N TYR A 57 -1.54 6.75 -1.97
CA TYR A 57 -2.66 7.06 -1.07
C TYR A 57 -3.27 8.35 -1.54
N THR A 58 -4.56 8.34 -1.84
CA THR A 58 -5.27 9.47 -2.43
C THR A 58 -6.47 9.85 -1.59
N TYR A 59 -6.72 11.15 -1.50
CA TYR A 59 -7.88 11.73 -0.83
C TYR A 59 -8.43 12.83 -1.74
N ASP A 60 -9.67 12.67 -2.20
CA ASP A 60 -10.40 13.67 -2.96
C ASP A 60 -11.53 14.29 -2.11
N ALA A 61 -11.61 15.62 -2.04
CA ALA A 61 -12.75 16.35 -1.46
C ALA A 61 -12.78 17.80 -1.97
N PHE A 62 -13.69 18.61 -1.43
CA PHE A 62 -13.77 20.04 -1.76
C PHE A 62 -12.57 20.82 -1.21
N ARG A 63 -12.09 21.80 -1.99
CA ARG A 63 -10.94 22.67 -1.65
C ARG A 63 -11.05 23.34 -0.27
N ALA A 64 -12.25 23.56 0.25
CA ALA A 64 -12.45 24.16 1.56
C ALA A 64 -11.87 23.32 2.72
N TYR A 65 -11.73 22.00 2.52
CA TYR A 65 -11.30 21.05 3.55
C TYR A 65 -9.86 20.54 3.35
N VAL A 66 -9.04 21.27 2.58
CA VAL A 66 -7.63 20.91 2.35
C VAL A 66 -6.87 20.62 3.66
N PRO A 67 -7.01 21.42 4.74
CA PRO A 67 -6.34 21.10 6.00
C PRO A 67 -6.70 19.72 6.55
N ASP A 68 -8.00 19.41 6.58
CA ASP A 68 -8.51 18.14 7.10
C ASP A 68 -8.05 16.95 6.23
N MET A 69 -8.08 17.12 4.91
CA MET A 69 -7.63 16.10 3.95
C MET A 69 -6.15 15.75 4.15
N VAL A 70 -5.29 16.77 4.25
CA VAL A 70 -3.85 16.59 4.40
C VAL A 70 -3.53 15.95 5.76
N GLU A 71 -4.22 16.37 6.82
CA GLU A 71 -4.05 15.79 8.15
C GLU A 71 -4.45 14.30 8.19
N VAL A 72 -5.63 13.94 7.67
CA VAL A 72 -6.09 12.54 7.63
C VAL A 72 -5.18 11.68 6.76
N LEU A 73 -4.75 12.19 5.60
CA LEU A 73 -3.87 11.46 4.69
C LEU A 73 -2.51 11.20 5.35
N ILE A 74 -1.89 12.21 5.97
CA ILE A 74 -0.59 12.05 6.63
C ILE A 74 -0.72 11.14 7.86
N ASP A 75 -1.76 11.29 8.68
CA ASP A 75 -1.95 10.44 9.85
C ASP A 75 -2.14 8.96 9.47
N SER A 76 -2.89 8.69 8.40
CA SER A 76 -3.14 7.33 7.89
C SER A 76 -1.87 6.66 7.37
N VAL A 77 -0.98 7.43 6.74
CA VAL A 77 0.26 6.92 6.16
C VAL A 77 1.36 6.78 7.22
N ARG A 78 1.46 7.76 8.12
CA ARG A 78 2.58 7.88 9.06
C ARG A 78 2.35 7.12 10.36
N ASN A 79 1.12 7.13 10.88
CA ASN A 79 0.80 6.59 12.19
C ASN A 79 -0.24 5.44 12.16
N PRO A 80 -0.13 4.46 11.25
CA PRO A 80 -1.09 3.36 11.22
C PRO A 80 -0.95 2.49 12.47
N THR A 81 -2.09 2.07 13.02
CA THR A 81 -2.16 1.09 14.11
C THR A 81 -2.73 -0.21 13.57
N PHE A 82 -1.85 -1.20 13.38
CA PHE A 82 -2.26 -2.55 12.99
C PHE A 82 -2.82 -3.31 14.19
N LEU A 83 -4.13 -3.20 14.41
CA LEU A 83 -4.86 -4.00 15.40
C LEU A 83 -5.03 -5.42 14.88
N ASP A 84 -4.69 -6.42 15.68
CA ASP A 84 -4.69 -7.82 15.23
C ASP A 84 -6.05 -8.30 14.69
N TRP A 85 -7.16 -7.75 15.20
CA TRP A 85 -8.49 -8.09 14.72
C TRP A 85 -8.82 -7.45 13.37
N GLU A 86 -8.38 -6.20 13.12
CA GLU A 86 -8.52 -5.55 11.80
C GLU A 86 -7.67 -6.26 10.76
N VAL A 87 -6.44 -6.63 11.13
CA VAL A 87 -5.54 -7.39 10.23
C VAL A 87 -6.16 -8.74 9.86
N LYS A 88 -6.70 -9.48 10.83
CA LYS A 88 -7.36 -10.77 10.56
C LYS A 88 -8.58 -10.62 9.64
N GLU A 89 -9.40 -9.60 9.86
CA GLU A 89 -10.54 -9.30 9.00
C GLU A 89 -10.09 -9.04 7.55
N GLN A 90 -9.06 -8.20 7.36
CA GLN A 90 -8.55 -7.90 6.02
C GLN A 90 -7.86 -9.09 5.36
N LEU A 91 -7.21 -9.97 6.13
CA LEU A 91 -6.63 -11.21 5.60
C LEU A 91 -7.70 -12.17 5.06
N GLU A 92 -8.85 -12.29 5.72
CA GLU A 92 -9.97 -13.09 5.21
C GLU A 92 -10.57 -12.49 3.92
N GLU A 93 -10.68 -11.15 3.85
CA GLU A 93 -11.11 -10.49 2.62
C GLU A 93 -10.12 -10.70 1.46
N ILE A 94 -8.81 -10.58 1.72
CA ILE A 94 -7.76 -10.84 0.72
C ILE A 94 -7.84 -12.29 0.22
N LYS A 95 -8.12 -13.24 1.12
CA LYS A 95 -8.28 -14.64 0.73
C LYS A 95 -9.45 -14.84 -0.24
N ALA A 96 -10.57 -14.15 -0.01
CA ALA A 96 -11.69 -14.16 -0.96
C ALA A 96 -11.32 -13.49 -2.28
N GLU A 97 -10.62 -12.35 -2.23
CA GLU A 97 -10.15 -11.62 -3.41
C GLU A 97 -9.21 -12.46 -4.29
N ILE A 98 -8.34 -13.27 -3.71
CA ILE A 98 -7.44 -14.17 -4.46
C ILE A 98 -8.22 -15.27 -5.20
N ALA A 99 -9.29 -15.78 -4.59
CA ALA A 99 -10.18 -16.74 -5.26
C ALA A 99 -10.89 -16.08 -6.44
N GLU A 100 -11.33 -14.83 -6.30
CA GLU A 100 -11.94 -14.05 -7.38
C GLU A 100 -10.92 -13.66 -8.47
N PHE A 101 -9.69 -13.32 -8.08
CA PHE A 101 -8.59 -13.00 -8.99
C PHE A 101 -8.25 -14.19 -9.89
N SER A 102 -8.40 -15.41 -9.37
CA SER A 102 -8.21 -16.64 -10.15
C SER A 102 -9.22 -16.78 -11.29
N ALA A 103 -10.37 -16.11 -11.23
CA ALA A 103 -11.36 -16.04 -12.30
C ALA A 103 -11.08 -14.92 -13.33
N ASN A 104 -10.08 -14.06 -13.09
CA ASN A 104 -9.67 -12.99 -13.99
C ASN A 104 -8.42 -13.40 -14.79
N PRO A 105 -8.56 -13.91 -16.03
CA PRO A 105 -7.43 -14.43 -16.79
C PRO A 105 -6.44 -13.34 -17.18
N GLN A 106 -6.87 -12.10 -17.40
CA GLN A 106 -5.96 -11.01 -17.74
C GLN A 106 -5.02 -10.67 -16.57
N GLY A 107 -5.55 -10.62 -15.35
CA GLY A 107 -4.75 -10.40 -14.14
C GLY A 107 -3.74 -11.52 -13.92
N LEU A 108 -4.19 -12.77 -14.01
CA LEU A 108 -3.32 -13.94 -13.88
C LEU A 108 -2.18 -13.96 -14.91
N LEU A 109 -2.48 -13.62 -16.18
CA LEU A 109 -1.48 -13.57 -17.24
C LEU A 109 -0.41 -12.50 -16.96
N LEU A 110 -0.78 -11.35 -16.41
CA LEU A 110 0.17 -10.30 -16.06
C LEU A 110 1.08 -10.71 -14.89
N GLU A 111 0.54 -11.36 -13.87
CA GLU A 111 1.33 -11.90 -12.75
C GLU A 111 2.25 -13.04 -13.22
N ALA A 112 1.74 -13.94 -14.05
CA ALA A 112 2.51 -15.02 -14.67
C ALA A 112 3.66 -14.48 -15.53
N LEU A 113 3.42 -13.42 -16.31
CA LEU A 113 4.44 -12.80 -17.15
C LEU A 113 5.61 -12.25 -16.31
N HIS A 114 5.31 -11.55 -15.20
CA HIS A 114 6.33 -10.98 -14.34
C HIS A 114 7.12 -12.07 -13.62
N SER A 115 6.43 -13.04 -13.02
CA SER A 115 7.06 -14.15 -12.30
C SER A 115 7.91 -15.04 -13.18
N ALA A 116 7.54 -15.26 -14.44
CA ALA A 116 8.31 -16.06 -15.38
C ALA A 116 9.42 -15.27 -16.09
N GLY A 117 9.16 -14.01 -16.44
CA GLY A 117 10.07 -13.20 -17.24
C GLY A 117 11.24 -12.61 -16.45
N TYR A 118 11.07 -12.37 -15.16
CA TYR A 118 12.06 -11.74 -14.30
C TYR A 118 12.60 -12.69 -13.23
N THR A 119 13.84 -12.40 -12.81
CA THR A 119 14.41 -12.90 -11.55
C THR A 119 14.70 -11.73 -10.62
N GLY A 120 14.54 -11.94 -9.32
CA GLY A 120 14.72 -10.89 -8.31
C GLY A 120 13.44 -10.08 -8.06
N ALA A 121 13.60 -8.78 -7.80
CA ALA A 121 12.57 -7.93 -7.21
C ALA A 121 11.25 -7.85 -8.01
N LEU A 122 11.30 -7.70 -9.34
CA LEU A 122 10.09 -7.60 -10.17
C LEU A 122 9.36 -8.93 -10.34
N ALA A 123 10.01 -10.05 -9.99
CA ALA A 123 9.39 -11.37 -9.99
C ALA A 123 8.50 -11.60 -8.76
N ASN A 124 8.62 -10.75 -7.72
CA ASN A 124 7.74 -10.81 -6.57
C ASN A 124 6.28 -10.62 -7.01
N PRO A 125 5.36 -11.46 -6.50
CA PRO A 125 3.95 -11.34 -6.85
C PRO A 125 3.39 -10.04 -6.27
N LEU A 126 2.51 -9.37 -7.03
CA LEU A 126 1.80 -8.19 -6.52
C LEU A 126 0.65 -8.62 -5.62
N ILE A 127 -0.05 -9.69 -6.01
CA ILE A 127 -1.12 -10.29 -5.21
C ILE A 127 -0.50 -11.31 -4.25
N ALA A 128 -0.77 -11.15 -2.96
CA ALA A 128 -0.25 -12.04 -1.92
C ALA A 128 -0.55 -13.52 -2.24
N PRO A 129 0.45 -14.41 -2.30
CA PRO A 129 0.18 -15.83 -2.54
C PRO A 129 -0.45 -16.45 -1.29
N GLU A 130 -1.38 -17.39 -1.47
CA GLU A 130 -2.10 -18.07 -0.38
C GLU A 130 -1.21 -18.56 0.79
N PRO A 131 -0.04 -19.23 0.57
CA PRO A 131 0.83 -19.64 1.67
C PRO A 131 1.50 -18.48 2.43
N ALA A 132 1.58 -17.29 1.84
CA ALA A 132 2.13 -16.11 2.50
C ALA A 132 1.09 -15.38 3.36
N ILE A 133 -0.19 -15.40 3.01
CA ILE A 133 -1.29 -14.79 3.79
C ILE A 133 -1.26 -15.27 5.24
N HIS A 134 -1.06 -16.58 5.44
CA HIS A 134 -1.02 -17.19 6.78
C HIS A 134 0.18 -16.78 7.63
N LYS A 135 1.20 -16.17 7.02
CA LYS A 135 2.41 -15.71 7.70
C LYS A 135 2.38 -14.21 7.98
N LEU A 136 1.54 -13.45 7.27
CA LEU A 136 1.42 -12.01 7.46
C LEU A 136 0.78 -11.71 8.80
N ASP A 137 1.39 -10.78 9.54
CA ASP A 137 0.91 -10.33 10.84
C ASP A 137 1.19 -8.83 11.04
N SER A 138 0.70 -8.29 12.17
CA SER A 138 0.84 -6.88 12.50
C SER A 138 2.30 -6.47 12.75
N SER A 139 3.19 -7.38 13.17
CA SER A 139 4.63 -7.11 13.32
C SER A 139 5.31 -6.91 11.98
N ILE A 140 5.08 -7.80 11.02
CA ILE A 140 5.66 -7.73 9.66
C ILE A 140 5.26 -6.42 8.98
N LEU A 141 4.01 -5.99 9.13
CA LEU A 141 3.55 -4.71 8.58
C LEU A 141 4.26 -3.51 9.20
N LYS A 142 4.44 -3.52 10.54
CA LYS A 142 5.15 -2.45 11.26
C LYS A 142 6.62 -2.37 10.84
N GLU A 143 7.29 -3.52 10.75
CA GLU A 143 8.66 -3.61 10.30
C GLU A 143 8.79 -3.12 8.84
N PHE A 144 7.91 -3.58 7.95
CA PHE A 144 7.93 -3.17 6.55
C PHE A 144 7.73 -1.66 6.37
N ILE A 145 6.81 -1.04 7.13
CA ILE A 145 6.64 0.41 7.13
C ILE A 145 7.85 1.12 7.71
N ALA A 146 8.38 0.67 8.84
CA ALA A 146 9.52 1.31 9.49
C ALA A 146 10.76 1.34 8.57
N GLU A 147 10.95 0.31 7.75
CA GLU A 147 12.06 0.23 6.79
C GLU A 147 11.81 1.05 5.52
N ASN A 148 10.57 1.08 5.01
CA ASN A 148 10.30 1.63 3.68
C ASN A 148 9.69 3.04 3.68
N TYR A 149 8.88 3.41 4.68
CA TYR A 149 8.13 4.68 4.71
C TYR A 149 9.02 5.77 5.30
N THR A 150 10.03 6.17 4.52
CA THR A 150 11.05 7.14 4.91
C THR A 150 10.91 8.44 4.12
N ALA A 151 11.32 9.56 4.71
CA ALA A 151 11.17 10.89 4.12
C ALA A 151 11.67 11.01 2.66
N PRO A 152 12.85 10.46 2.27
CA PRO A 152 13.33 10.57 0.88
C PRO A 152 12.52 9.80 -0.16
N ARG A 153 11.58 8.93 0.27
CA ARG A 153 10.75 8.08 -0.60
C ARG A 153 9.29 8.55 -0.63
N MET A 154 8.98 9.63 0.07
CA MET A 154 7.62 10.19 0.17
C MET A 154 7.51 11.46 -0.67
N VAL A 155 6.40 11.56 -1.40
CA VAL A 155 6.03 12.75 -2.16
C VAL A 155 4.57 13.02 -1.85
N LEU A 156 4.28 14.24 -1.39
CA LEU A 156 2.92 14.75 -1.25
C LEU A 156 2.61 15.60 -2.49
N ALA A 157 1.64 15.16 -3.29
CA ALA A 157 1.16 15.87 -4.46
C ALA A 157 -0.28 16.34 -4.22
N ALA A 158 -0.61 17.55 -4.69
CA ALA A 158 -1.95 18.09 -4.61
C ALA A 158 -2.35 18.75 -5.94
N SER A 159 -3.63 18.70 -6.26
CA SER A 159 -4.24 19.37 -7.42
C SER A 159 -5.33 20.32 -6.94
N GLY A 160 -5.40 21.52 -7.51
CA GLY A 160 -6.39 22.54 -7.11
C GLY A 160 -6.12 23.22 -5.76
N VAL A 161 -4.94 23.00 -5.17
CA VAL A 161 -4.49 23.58 -3.90
C VAL A 161 -3.32 24.54 -4.14
N GLU A 162 -3.30 25.66 -3.41
CA GLU A 162 -2.20 26.61 -3.47
C GLU A 162 -0.98 26.07 -2.71
N HIS A 163 0.22 26.21 -3.31
CA HIS A 163 1.44 25.58 -2.78
C HIS A 163 1.77 26.05 -1.36
N ASP A 164 1.71 27.35 -1.10
CA ASP A 164 2.05 27.92 0.22
C ASP A 164 1.09 27.42 1.31
N VAL A 165 -0.19 27.28 0.97
CA VAL A 165 -1.19 26.69 1.86
C VAL A 165 -0.86 25.22 2.14
N LEU A 166 -0.56 24.43 1.11
CA LEU A 166 -0.20 23.02 1.27
C LEU A 166 1.04 22.85 2.15
N VAL A 167 2.10 23.63 1.90
CA VAL A 167 3.36 23.56 2.66
C VAL A 167 3.13 23.95 4.11
N SER A 168 2.42 25.06 4.38
CA SER A 168 2.15 25.50 5.76
C SER A 168 1.39 24.47 6.61
N ILE A 169 0.57 23.62 5.99
CA ILE A 169 -0.17 22.55 6.66
C ILE A 169 0.69 21.29 6.79
N ALA A 170 1.41 20.90 5.73
CA ALA A 170 2.14 19.64 5.67
C ALA A 170 3.50 19.68 6.40
N GLU A 171 4.18 20.83 6.43
CA GLU A 171 5.51 20.98 7.04
C GLU A 171 5.51 20.61 8.53
N PRO A 172 4.58 21.09 9.38
CA PRO A 172 4.50 20.65 10.78
C PRO A 172 4.24 19.15 10.96
N LEU A 173 3.63 18.50 9.97
CA LEU A 173 3.22 17.10 10.04
C LEU A 173 4.28 16.12 9.49
N LEU A 174 5.26 16.60 8.73
CA LEU A 174 6.27 15.76 8.05
C LEU A 174 7.72 16.15 8.34
N SER A 175 7.98 17.36 8.86
CA SER A 175 9.34 17.88 9.05
C SER A 175 10.19 17.11 10.08
N ASP A 176 9.55 16.37 10.98
CA ASP A 176 10.18 15.56 12.02
C ASP A 176 10.41 14.09 11.60
N LEU A 177 10.10 13.73 10.35
CA LEU A 177 10.46 12.42 9.82
C LEU A 177 11.98 12.24 9.78
N PRO A 178 12.51 11.06 10.14
CA PRO A 178 13.94 10.83 10.16
C PRO A 178 14.52 10.90 8.75
N ALA A 179 15.60 11.67 8.61
CA ALA A 179 16.39 11.72 7.38
C ALA A 179 17.27 10.46 7.27
N VAL A 180 16.67 9.37 6.80
CA VAL A 180 17.37 8.11 6.51
C VAL A 180 17.98 8.19 5.11
N LYS A 181 19.10 7.51 4.86
CA LYS A 181 19.64 7.39 3.50
C LYS A 181 18.68 6.52 2.67
N ARG A 182 18.34 6.96 1.45
CA ARG A 182 17.53 6.15 0.53
C ARG A 182 18.24 4.80 0.30
N PRO A 183 17.56 3.66 0.55
CA PRO A 183 18.14 2.34 0.29
C PRO A 183 18.38 2.17 -1.21
N GLU A 184 19.28 1.25 -1.56
CA GLU A 184 19.48 0.89 -2.98
C GLU A 184 18.24 0.20 -3.52
N GLU A 185 17.85 0.55 -4.75
CA GLU A 185 16.71 -0.07 -5.41
C GLU A 185 16.99 -1.57 -5.66
N PRO A 186 16.08 -2.46 -5.25
CA PRO A 186 16.18 -3.89 -5.51
C PRO A 186 16.38 -4.18 -6.99
N LYS A 187 17.42 -4.94 -7.32
CA LYS A 187 17.75 -5.27 -8.71
C LYS A 187 16.87 -6.40 -9.22
N SER A 188 16.49 -6.29 -10.48
CA SER A 188 15.84 -7.38 -11.22
C SER A 188 16.49 -7.56 -12.58
N VAL A 189 16.52 -8.80 -13.06
CA VAL A 189 17.09 -9.17 -14.36
C VAL A 189 16.01 -9.89 -15.17
N TYR A 190 15.75 -9.40 -16.37
CA TYR A 190 14.91 -10.10 -17.34
C TYR A 190 15.67 -11.30 -17.91
N VAL A 191 15.11 -12.49 -17.74
CA VAL A 191 15.68 -13.75 -18.23
C VAL A 191 14.80 -14.43 -19.28
N GLY A 192 13.57 -13.91 -19.48
CA GLY A 192 12.54 -14.58 -20.25
C GLY A 192 12.01 -15.83 -19.52
N GLY A 193 11.00 -16.48 -20.07
CA GLY A 193 10.42 -17.65 -19.43
C GLY A 193 9.13 -18.08 -20.12
N ASP A 194 8.65 -19.25 -19.72
CA ASP A 194 7.38 -19.80 -20.16
C ASP A 194 6.58 -20.23 -18.92
N TYR A 195 5.38 -19.70 -18.77
CA TYR A 195 4.45 -20.08 -17.72
C TYR A 195 3.21 -20.67 -18.38
N ARG A 196 2.85 -21.89 -17.96
CA ARG A 196 1.68 -22.60 -18.45
C ARG A 196 0.81 -22.99 -17.26
N CYS A 197 -0.41 -22.50 -17.24
CA CYS A 197 -1.45 -22.96 -16.34
C CYS A 197 -2.55 -23.62 -17.16
N GLN A 198 -2.94 -24.83 -16.77
CA GLN A 198 -4.05 -25.53 -17.39
C GLN A 198 -5.33 -25.02 -16.75
N ALA A 199 -6.21 -24.40 -17.54
CA ALA A 199 -7.53 -23.99 -17.08
C ALA A 199 -8.49 -25.16 -17.22
N ASP A 200 -9.22 -25.47 -16.15
CA ASP A 200 -10.37 -26.36 -16.24
C ASP A 200 -11.52 -25.61 -16.91
N CYS A 201 -11.86 -25.99 -18.14
CA CYS A 201 -13.08 -25.51 -18.78
C CYS A 201 -14.28 -26.13 -18.05
N GLN A 202 -14.93 -25.36 -17.17
CA GLN A 202 -16.28 -25.66 -16.68
C GLN A 202 -17.32 -24.80 -17.40
#